data_AF-A0A8T1H1V2-F1
#
_entry.id   AF-A0A8T1H1V2-F1
#
_cell.length_a   1.000
_cell.length_b   1.000
_cell.length_c   1.000
_cell.angle_alpha   90.00
_cell.angle_beta   90.00
_cell.angle_gamma   90.00
#
_symmetry.space_group_name_H-M   'P 1'
#
loop_
_entity.id
_entity.type
_entity.pdbx_description
1 polymer ?
#
loop_
_entity_poly.entity_id
_entity_poly.type
_entity_poly.pdbx_seq_one_letter_code
_entity_poly.pdbx_strand_id
1 'polypeptide(L)'
;TRGSQESVSVAWVHRFKKRHGLHRSQLKRAAAEAATVQTVAEQKIEEQATVGDNRIATDAETTEPARKRAASVTATATSNRSHFVSSDDILLLTYVLAIKPWTFPYVMDGWQQVTEKLRGEESFRLDKTAGACQARLNLLLHHLKAGNMTALRKSGTEEEFDRKGALVAEVAKQMEEYENAQKGKDNPSVVAVDSVSYARQDTAATNTALPDLAQERERMAQRRLELMERKMERELAAQKRHSEEQVARLEKLHHEQQKIQQEQHAQLLATIQQQQAMMFDLIKSLAPTPNQTQEQAQA
;
A
#
# COMPACT_ATOMS: atom_id res chain seq x y z
N THR A 1 12.98 30.28 -15.21
CA THR A 1 11.56 30.19 -14.81
C THR A 1 11.26 28.73 -14.47
N ARG A 2 11.40 28.32 -13.20
CA ARG A 2 10.32 28.02 -12.23
C ARG A 2 9.28 27.01 -12.79
N GLY A 3 9.07 25.81 -12.23
CA GLY A 3 9.56 25.24 -10.98
C GLY A 3 9.26 23.74 -10.83
N SER A 4 9.98 23.10 -9.91
CA SER A 4 9.71 21.75 -9.43
C SER A 4 8.84 21.85 -8.17
N GLN A 5 7.62 21.34 -8.24
CA GLN A 5 6.79 21.01 -7.09
C GLN A 5 6.41 19.54 -7.19
N GLU A 6 7.25 18.67 -6.65
CA GLU A 6 6.81 17.32 -6.28
C GLU A 6 6.23 17.38 -4.86
N SER A 7 5.05 17.97 -4.75
CA SER A 7 4.24 17.89 -3.53
C SER A 7 3.58 16.52 -3.48
N VAL A 8 4.05 15.66 -2.58
CA VAL A 8 3.37 14.39 -2.31
C VAL A 8 1.98 14.71 -1.77
N SER A 9 0.94 14.34 -2.52
CA SER A 9 -0.44 14.62 -2.14
C SER A 9 -0.76 14.05 -0.76
N VAL A 10 -1.42 14.84 0.09
CA VAL A 10 -1.94 14.42 1.40
C VAL A 10 -2.77 13.14 1.30
N ALA A 11 -3.43 12.91 0.15
CA ALA A 11 -4.17 11.69 -0.14
C ALA A 11 -3.28 10.44 -0.25
N TRP A 12 -2.04 10.60 -0.76
CA TRP A 12 -1.05 9.53 -0.81
C TRP A 12 -0.57 9.16 0.60
N VAL A 13 -0.28 10.16 1.44
CA VAL A 13 0.11 9.96 2.85
C VAL A 13 -1.00 9.26 3.63
N HIS A 14 -2.25 9.69 3.45
CA HIS A 14 -3.40 9.04 4.09
C HIS A 14 -3.60 7.58 3.62
N ARG A 15 -3.42 7.30 2.33
CA ARG A 15 -3.51 5.93 1.78
C ARG A 15 -2.37 5.05 2.25
N PHE A 16 -1.16 5.57 2.35
CA PHE A 16 0.01 4.87 2.88
C PHE A 16 -0.18 4.53 4.35
N LYS A 17 -0.56 5.52 5.17
CA LYS A 17 -0.81 5.37 6.60
C LYS A 17 -1.98 4.41 6.91
N LYS A 18 -2.99 4.36 6.02
CA LYS A 18 -4.10 3.40 6.11
C LYS A 18 -3.72 1.97 5.72
N ARG A 19 -2.78 1.79 4.77
CA ARG A 19 -2.31 0.48 4.32
C ARG A 19 -1.28 -0.16 5.25
N HIS A 20 -0.46 0.66 5.91
CA HIS A 20 0.65 0.19 6.73
C HIS A 20 0.39 0.24 8.25
N GLY A 21 -0.87 0.49 8.65
CA GLY A 21 -1.38 0.08 9.96
C GLY A 21 -0.58 0.57 11.17
N LEU A 22 -0.27 1.86 11.26
CA LEU A 22 0.24 2.42 12.51
C LEU A 22 -0.92 2.44 13.52
N HIS A 23 -0.96 1.40 14.37
CA HIS A 23 -2.03 1.15 15.33
C HIS A 23 -2.32 2.41 16.16
N ARG A 24 -3.61 2.74 16.33
CA ARG A 24 -4.13 3.90 17.08
C ARG A 24 -3.51 4.06 18.49
N SER A 25 -3.00 2.97 19.07
CA SER A 25 -2.29 2.95 20.35
C SER A 25 -0.90 3.62 20.29
N GLN A 26 -0.23 3.63 19.14
CA GLN A 26 1.06 4.33 18.95
C GLN A 26 0.87 5.84 18.78
N LEU A 27 -0.24 6.26 18.18
CA LEU A 27 -0.62 7.68 18.07
C LEU A 27 -0.89 8.32 19.44
N LYS A 28 -1.50 7.60 20.39
CA LYS A 28 -1.76 8.13 21.73
C LYS A 28 -0.48 8.25 22.57
N ARG A 29 0.54 7.42 22.30
CA ARG A 29 1.84 7.45 22.98
C ARG A 29 2.74 8.55 22.39
N ALA A 30 2.81 8.66 21.07
CA ALA A 30 3.57 9.73 20.39
C ALA A 30 2.97 11.13 20.62
N ALA A 31 1.64 11.26 20.71
CA ALA A 31 1.01 12.54 21.07
C ALA A 31 1.22 12.92 22.54
N ALA A 32 1.29 11.94 23.44
CA ALA A 32 1.63 12.18 24.85
C ALA A 32 3.11 12.57 25.02
N GLU A 33 4.03 11.95 24.27
CA GLU A 33 5.45 12.32 24.26
C GLU A 33 5.73 13.67 23.60
N ALA A 34 4.98 14.04 22.55
CA ALA A 34 5.11 15.36 21.93
C ALA A 34 4.58 16.49 22.83
N ALA A 35 3.52 16.24 23.61
CA ALA A 35 2.97 17.22 24.54
C ALA A 35 3.90 17.51 25.73
N THR A 36 4.61 16.50 26.25
CA THR A 36 5.61 16.71 27.33
C THR A 36 6.86 17.44 26.85
N VAL A 37 7.25 17.30 25.57
CA VAL A 37 8.40 18.02 25.00
C VAL A 37 8.05 19.48 24.69
N GLN A 38 6.80 19.79 24.32
CA GLN A 38 6.34 21.17 24.11
C GLN A 38 6.27 21.99 25.40
N THR A 39 5.83 21.40 26.52
CA THR A 39 5.74 22.13 27.80
C THR A 39 7.09 22.47 28.43
N VAL A 40 8.16 21.75 28.07
CA VAL A 40 9.53 22.04 28.56
C VAL A 40 10.23 23.10 27.70
N ALA A 41 9.82 23.25 26.43
CA ALA A 41 10.38 24.25 25.52
C ALA A 41 9.75 25.65 25.69
N GLU A 42 8.48 25.73 26.10
CA GLU A 42 7.76 27.01 26.26
C GLU A 42 8.09 27.78 27.56
N GLN A 43 8.72 27.15 28.56
CA GLN A 43 9.14 27.87 29.79
C GLN A 43 10.49 28.60 29.70
N LYS A 44 11.14 28.68 28.52
CA LYS A 44 12.47 29.31 28.37
C LYS A 44 12.52 30.52 27.41
N ILE A 45 11.40 30.99 26.86
CA ILE A 45 11.41 32.08 25.85
C ILE A 45 10.31 33.12 26.11
N GLU A 46 10.03 33.45 27.37
CA GLU A 46 9.12 34.56 27.72
C GLU A 46 9.74 35.47 28.79
N GLU A 47 10.93 35.98 28.50
CA GLU A 47 11.43 37.21 29.12
C GLU A 47 12.22 37.98 28.06
N GLN A 48 11.52 38.72 27.20
CA GLN A 48 11.92 39.94 26.49
C GLN A 48 11.12 40.10 25.19
N ALA A 49 10.03 40.85 25.25
CA ALA A 49 9.71 41.91 24.28
C ALA A 49 8.31 42.47 24.60
N THR A 50 8.34 43.68 25.14
CA THR A 50 7.18 44.49 25.49
C THR A 50 6.69 45.32 24.29
N VAL A 51 5.39 45.61 24.30
CA VAL A 51 4.66 46.75 23.70
C VAL A 51 4.28 46.65 22.22
N GLY A 52 2.96 46.70 21.96
CA GLY A 52 2.39 46.90 20.63
C GLY A 52 0.89 46.61 20.55
N ASP A 53 0.10 47.47 21.19
CA ASP A 53 -1.37 47.53 21.26
C ASP A 53 -2.07 47.51 19.88
N ASN A 54 -3.16 46.73 19.71
CA ASN A 54 -4.52 47.26 19.49
C ASN A 54 -5.57 46.15 19.28
N ARG A 55 -6.73 46.33 19.91
CA ARG A 55 -7.88 45.41 20.02
C ARG A 55 -8.90 45.56 18.87
N ILE A 56 -9.73 44.53 18.66
CA ILE A 56 -11.19 44.49 18.33
C ILE A 56 -11.51 43.00 17.96
N ALA A 57 -12.04 42.18 18.87
CA ALA A 57 -13.46 41.90 19.22
C ALA A 57 -14.30 41.27 18.07
N THR A 58 -14.49 39.93 18.10
CA THR A 58 -15.75 39.18 18.39
C THR A 58 -16.69 38.99 17.18
N ASP A 59 -16.86 37.76 16.70
CA ASP A 59 -18.02 36.94 17.08
C ASP A 59 -18.02 35.55 16.44
N ALA A 60 -18.55 34.60 17.20
CA ALA A 60 -18.78 33.22 16.84
C ALA A 60 -20.21 33.07 16.31
N GLU A 61 -20.41 32.31 15.22
CA GLU A 61 -21.62 31.50 15.13
C GLU A 61 -21.48 30.30 14.19
N THR A 62 -21.78 29.16 14.79
CA THR A 62 -22.06 27.82 14.26
C THR A 62 -23.22 27.84 13.24
N THR A 63 -23.14 27.08 12.15
CA THR A 63 -24.27 26.24 11.66
C THR A 63 -23.86 25.31 10.51
N GLU A 64 -24.37 24.09 10.58
CA GLU A 64 -24.14 22.89 9.77
C GLU A 64 -24.90 22.86 8.42
N PRO A 65 -24.65 21.86 7.54
CA PRO A 65 -24.85 21.97 6.09
C PRO A 65 -26.20 21.46 5.56
N ALA A 66 -26.77 22.17 4.58
CA ALA A 66 -28.00 21.79 3.89
C ALA A 66 -27.75 20.98 2.60
N ARG A 67 -28.07 19.69 2.69
CA ARG A 67 -28.93 18.89 1.79
C ARG A 67 -28.84 19.11 0.26
N LYS A 68 -28.31 18.06 -0.40
CA LYS A 68 -28.77 17.39 -1.64
C LYS A 68 -29.42 18.25 -2.73
N ARG A 69 -28.72 18.42 -3.85
CA ARG A 69 -29.34 18.42 -5.18
C ARG A 69 -28.78 17.28 -6.01
N ALA A 70 -29.71 16.41 -6.39
CA ALA A 70 -29.52 15.41 -7.43
C ALA A 70 -29.29 16.14 -8.75
N ALA A 71 -28.15 15.87 -9.39
CA ALA A 71 -27.96 16.14 -10.80
C ALA A 71 -27.90 14.78 -11.49
N SER A 72 -28.87 14.57 -12.37
CA SER A 72 -28.86 13.56 -13.43
C SER A 72 -27.50 13.59 -14.12
N VAL A 73 -26.84 12.44 -14.16
CA VAL A 73 -25.61 12.25 -14.93
C VAL A 73 -25.85 11.08 -15.87
N THR A 74 -26.44 11.39 -17.02
CA THR A 74 -26.01 10.78 -18.28
C THR A 74 -24.55 11.19 -18.50
N ALA A 75 -23.62 10.36 -18.03
CA ALA A 75 -22.22 10.42 -18.45
C ALA A 75 -21.86 9.12 -19.15
N THR A 76 -21.89 9.18 -20.48
CA THR A 76 -20.85 8.56 -21.30
C THR A 76 -19.50 9.13 -20.89
N ALA A 77 -18.93 8.55 -19.84
CA ALA A 77 -17.52 8.68 -19.50
C ALA A 77 -17.01 7.27 -19.28
N THR A 78 -16.18 6.79 -20.21
CA THR A 78 -15.37 5.58 -20.07
C THR A 78 -14.30 5.81 -19.00
N SER A 79 -14.75 6.00 -17.76
CA SER A 79 -13.89 5.91 -16.59
C SER A 79 -13.66 4.43 -16.33
N ASN A 80 -12.41 3.98 -16.47
CA ASN A 80 -12.01 2.63 -16.07
C ASN A 80 -12.26 2.49 -14.56
N ARG A 81 -13.41 1.90 -14.20
CA ARG A 81 -13.73 1.61 -12.81
C ARG A 81 -12.71 0.62 -12.27
N SER A 82 -12.37 0.73 -10.98
CA SER A 82 -11.34 -0.11 -10.37
C SER A 82 -11.90 -1.26 -9.52
N HIS A 83 -13.22 -1.29 -9.30
CA HIS A 83 -13.91 -2.25 -8.46
C HIS A 83 -14.95 -3.03 -9.26
N PHE A 84 -15.17 -4.29 -8.85
CA PHE A 84 -16.22 -5.15 -9.39
C PHE A 84 -17.60 -4.63 -8.97
N VAL A 85 -18.51 -4.54 -9.94
CA VAL A 85 -19.95 -4.36 -9.70
C VAL A 85 -20.70 -5.65 -10.01
N SER A 86 -22.01 -5.69 -9.74
CA SER A 86 -22.81 -6.91 -9.95
C SER A 86 -22.80 -7.42 -11.39
N SER A 87 -22.84 -6.54 -12.39
CA SER A 87 -22.73 -6.94 -13.79
C SER A 87 -21.38 -7.61 -14.12
N ASP A 88 -20.28 -7.13 -13.52
CA ASP A 88 -18.95 -7.74 -13.67
C ASP A 88 -18.88 -9.10 -12.99
N ASP A 89 -19.48 -9.22 -11.80
CA ASP A 89 -19.54 -10.49 -11.07
C ASP A 89 -20.29 -11.54 -11.89
N ILE A 90 -21.40 -11.17 -12.54
CA ILE A 90 -22.17 -12.07 -13.41
C ILE A 90 -21.33 -12.57 -14.59
N LEU A 91 -20.60 -11.67 -15.27
CA LEU A 91 -19.70 -12.04 -16.36
C LEU A 91 -18.58 -12.96 -15.89
N LEU A 92 -17.92 -12.59 -14.78
CA LEU A 92 -16.88 -13.41 -14.17
C LEU A 92 -17.39 -14.81 -13.87
N LEU A 93 -18.53 -14.94 -13.19
CA LEU A 93 -19.10 -16.24 -12.82
C LEU A 93 -19.51 -17.06 -14.05
N THR A 94 -20.05 -16.41 -15.08
CA THR A 94 -20.41 -17.07 -16.35
C THR A 94 -19.18 -17.71 -16.99
N TYR A 95 -18.08 -16.97 -17.09
CA TYR A 95 -16.84 -17.50 -17.66
C TYR A 95 -16.13 -18.52 -16.76
N VAL A 96 -16.20 -18.35 -15.44
CA VAL A 96 -15.73 -19.35 -14.49
C VAL A 96 -16.46 -20.68 -14.66
N LEU A 97 -17.79 -20.67 -14.84
CA LEU A 97 -18.57 -21.89 -15.10
C LEU A 97 -18.28 -22.51 -16.46
N ALA A 98 -18.00 -21.69 -17.47
CA ALA A 98 -17.65 -22.18 -18.80
C ALA A 98 -16.27 -22.85 -18.83
N ILE A 99 -15.28 -22.22 -18.20
CA ILE A 99 -13.87 -22.65 -18.26
C ILE A 99 -13.55 -23.68 -17.18
N LYS A 100 -14.15 -23.55 -15.99
CA LYS A 100 -13.92 -24.38 -14.80
C LYS A 100 -12.43 -24.43 -14.42
N PRO A 101 -11.84 -23.32 -13.94
CA PRO A 101 -10.40 -23.24 -13.68
C PRO A 101 -9.81 -24.33 -12.78
N TRP A 102 -10.62 -24.91 -11.89
CA TRP A 102 -10.23 -26.02 -11.00
C TRP A 102 -10.00 -27.36 -11.69
N THR A 103 -10.44 -27.53 -12.95
CA THR A 103 -10.21 -28.76 -13.71
C THR A 103 -8.87 -28.78 -14.44
N PHE A 104 -8.13 -27.68 -14.42
CA PHE A 104 -6.82 -27.57 -15.08
C PHE A 104 -5.72 -28.22 -14.22
N PRO A 105 -4.69 -28.84 -14.83
CA PRO A 105 -3.53 -29.36 -14.10
C PRO A 105 -2.85 -28.28 -13.26
N TYR A 106 -2.72 -27.07 -13.83
CA TYR A 106 -2.33 -25.86 -13.12
C TYR A 106 -3.52 -24.90 -13.08
N VAL A 107 -4.13 -24.76 -11.91
CA VAL A 107 -5.34 -23.97 -11.69
C VAL A 107 -5.22 -22.54 -12.24
N MET A 108 -4.03 -21.93 -12.16
CA MET A 108 -3.80 -20.56 -12.63
C MET A 108 -3.89 -20.42 -14.15
N ASP A 109 -3.64 -21.46 -14.93
CA ASP A 109 -3.77 -21.41 -16.39
C ASP A 109 -5.25 -21.29 -16.77
N GLY A 110 -6.13 -22.00 -16.06
CA GLY A 110 -7.58 -21.84 -16.19
C GLY A 110 -8.04 -20.41 -15.84
N TRP A 111 -7.46 -19.80 -14.80
CA TRP A 111 -7.75 -18.42 -14.44
C TRP A 111 -7.22 -17.40 -15.45
N GLN A 112 -6.10 -17.68 -16.12
CA GLN A 112 -5.61 -16.87 -17.23
C GLN A 112 -6.60 -16.91 -18.39
N GLN A 113 -7.13 -18.08 -18.76
CA GLN A 113 -8.16 -18.18 -19.79
C GLN A 113 -9.45 -17.42 -19.43
N VAL A 114 -9.89 -17.47 -18.16
CA VAL A 114 -11.04 -16.67 -17.69
C VAL A 114 -10.79 -15.19 -17.91
N THR A 115 -9.59 -14.73 -17.57
CA THR A 115 -9.22 -13.31 -17.73
C THR A 115 -9.13 -12.90 -19.19
N GLU A 116 -8.61 -13.78 -20.06
CA GLU A 116 -8.55 -13.55 -21.50
C GLU A 116 -9.94 -13.42 -22.12
N LYS A 117 -10.88 -14.31 -21.75
CA LYS A 117 -12.28 -14.20 -22.20
C LYS A 117 -12.95 -12.93 -21.70
N LEU A 118 -12.74 -12.57 -20.43
CA LEU A 118 -13.28 -11.32 -19.87
C LEU A 118 -12.72 -10.08 -20.57
N ARG A 119 -11.45 -10.09 -21.00
CA ARG A 119 -10.85 -8.97 -21.75
C ARG A 119 -11.49 -8.79 -23.14
N GLY A 120 -12.05 -9.86 -23.71
CA GLY A 120 -12.78 -9.82 -24.98
C GLY A 120 -14.19 -9.22 -24.87
N GLU A 121 -14.71 -9.02 -23.66
CA GLU A 121 -16.06 -8.47 -23.44
C GLU A 121 -16.06 -6.95 -23.40
N GLU A 122 -16.79 -6.30 -24.30
CA GLU A 122 -16.94 -4.83 -24.33
C GLU A 122 -17.58 -4.27 -23.04
N SER A 123 -18.38 -5.10 -22.37
CA SER A 123 -19.08 -4.75 -21.13
C SER A 123 -18.18 -4.84 -19.89
N PHE A 124 -17.06 -5.58 -19.97
CA PHE A 124 -16.12 -5.77 -18.87
C PHE A 124 -14.98 -4.76 -18.93
N ARG A 125 -15.15 -3.64 -18.22
CA ARG A 125 -14.24 -2.48 -18.27
C ARG A 125 -13.17 -2.49 -17.17
N LEU A 126 -12.78 -3.68 -16.71
CA LEU A 126 -11.83 -3.87 -15.61
C LEU A 126 -10.53 -4.48 -16.13
N ASP A 127 -9.40 -3.83 -15.91
CA ASP A 127 -8.09 -4.46 -16.11
C ASP A 127 -7.69 -5.19 -14.82
N LYS A 128 -7.97 -6.50 -14.79
CA LYS A 128 -7.74 -7.38 -13.64
C LYS A 128 -6.85 -8.54 -14.02
N THR A 129 -6.01 -8.94 -13.07
CA THR A 129 -5.18 -10.14 -13.20
C THR A 129 -5.99 -11.38 -12.84
N ALA A 130 -5.52 -12.55 -13.32
CA ALA A 130 -6.09 -13.86 -12.98
C ALA A 130 -6.28 -14.05 -11.46
N GLY A 131 -5.27 -13.67 -10.66
CA GLY A 131 -5.34 -13.74 -9.20
C GLY A 131 -6.39 -12.80 -8.59
N ALA A 132 -6.62 -11.63 -9.18
CA ALA A 132 -7.68 -10.72 -8.73
C ALA A 132 -9.08 -11.26 -9.02
N CYS A 133 -9.29 -11.91 -10.17
CA CYS A 133 -10.53 -12.60 -10.51
C CYS A 133 -10.79 -13.80 -9.58
N GLN A 134 -9.76 -14.58 -9.28
CA GLN A 134 -9.84 -15.68 -8.31
C GLN A 134 -10.19 -15.18 -6.90
N ALA A 135 -9.50 -14.15 -6.42
CA ALA A 135 -9.80 -13.55 -5.11
C ALA A 135 -11.24 -13.01 -5.04
N ARG A 136 -11.75 -12.46 -6.15
CA ARG A 136 -13.13 -12.00 -6.24
C ARG A 136 -14.12 -13.16 -6.13
N LEU A 137 -13.90 -14.27 -6.85
CA LEU A 137 -14.76 -15.46 -6.70
C LEU A 137 -14.76 -15.98 -5.27
N ASN A 138 -13.58 -16.15 -4.66
CA ASN A 138 -13.45 -16.66 -3.29
C ASN A 138 -14.22 -15.78 -2.30
N LEU A 139 -14.18 -14.46 -2.46
CA LEU A 139 -14.96 -13.53 -1.66
C LEU A 139 -16.47 -13.75 -1.81
N LEU A 140 -16.96 -13.95 -3.04
CA LEU A 140 -18.38 -14.22 -3.31
C LEU A 140 -18.82 -15.56 -2.69
N LEU A 141 -18.00 -16.60 -2.83
CA LEU A 141 -18.25 -17.91 -2.21
C LEU A 141 -18.24 -17.82 -0.67
N HIS A 142 -17.35 -17.05 -0.07
CA HIS A 142 -17.34 -16.80 1.37
C HIS A 142 -18.61 -16.09 1.84
N HIS A 143 -19.10 -15.09 1.09
CA HIS A 143 -20.36 -14.44 1.42
C HIS A 143 -21.55 -15.39 1.34
N LEU A 144 -21.58 -16.28 0.33
CA LEU A 144 -22.60 -17.32 0.22
C LEU A 144 -22.56 -18.29 1.40
N LYS A 145 -21.39 -18.84 1.72
CA LYS A 145 -21.19 -19.79 2.84
C LYS A 145 -21.53 -19.16 4.20
N ALA A 146 -21.25 -17.87 4.38
CA ALA A 146 -21.58 -17.14 5.60
C ALA A 146 -23.05 -16.67 5.67
N GLY A 147 -23.89 -16.98 4.68
CA GLY A 147 -25.27 -16.50 4.61
C GLY A 147 -25.39 -14.97 4.49
N ASN A 148 -24.31 -14.27 4.09
CA ASN A 148 -24.27 -12.81 4.06
C ASN A 148 -24.88 -12.27 2.76
N MET A 149 -26.20 -12.43 2.64
CA MET A 149 -26.97 -12.02 1.46
C MET A 149 -26.95 -10.51 1.25
N THR A 150 -26.83 -9.73 2.33
CA THR A 150 -26.69 -8.27 2.28
C THR A 150 -25.41 -7.85 1.55
N ALA A 151 -24.28 -8.54 1.78
CA ALA A 151 -23.02 -8.26 1.08
C ALA A 151 -23.09 -8.64 -0.40
N LEU A 152 -23.78 -9.72 -0.73
CA LEU A 152 -24.06 -10.12 -2.12
C LEU A 152 -25.00 -9.12 -2.82
N ARG A 153 -25.99 -8.55 -2.13
CA ARG A 153 -26.94 -7.57 -2.71
C ARG A 153 -26.42 -6.14 -2.77
N LYS A 154 -25.31 -5.82 -2.09
CA LYS A 154 -24.82 -4.46 -1.84
C LYS A 154 -24.79 -3.51 -3.06
N SER A 155 -24.75 -4.04 -4.29
CA SER A 155 -24.90 -3.30 -5.54
C SER A 155 -25.75 -4.07 -6.54
N GLY A 156 -26.33 -3.37 -7.51
CA GLY A 156 -27.06 -3.97 -8.64
C GLY A 156 -28.58 -3.94 -8.46
N THR A 157 -29.26 -4.33 -9.53
CA THR A 157 -30.71 -4.53 -9.58
C THR A 157 -31.11 -5.83 -8.87
N GLU A 158 -32.42 -6.02 -8.63
CA GLU A 158 -32.94 -7.25 -8.02
C GLU A 158 -32.69 -8.46 -8.92
N GLU A 159 -32.90 -8.29 -10.22
CA GLU A 159 -32.67 -9.31 -11.24
C GLU A 159 -31.19 -9.71 -11.32
N GLU A 160 -30.28 -8.73 -11.22
CA GLU A 160 -28.83 -9.00 -11.14
C GLU A 160 -28.44 -9.73 -9.85
N PHE A 161 -29.10 -9.43 -8.73
CA PHE A 161 -28.86 -10.11 -7.47
C PHE A 161 -29.26 -11.58 -7.55
N ASP A 162 -30.46 -11.88 -8.04
CA ASP A 162 -30.97 -13.24 -8.18
C ASP A 162 -30.11 -14.06 -9.14
N ARG A 163 -29.81 -13.50 -10.31
CA ARG A 163 -28.94 -14.14 -11.31
C ARG A 163 -27.55 -14.41 -10.76
N LYS A 164 -26.94 -13.42 -10.08
CA LYS A 164 -25.63 -13.59 -9.45
C LYS A 164 -25.67 -14.67 -8.36
N GLY A 165 -26.69 -14.66 -7.51
CA GLY A 165 -26.88 -15.66 -6.45
C GLY A 165 -26.94 -17.08 -7.01
N ALA A 166 -27.75 -17.29 -8.05
CA ALA A 166 -27.86 -18.57 -8.75
C ALA A 166 -26.50 -19.03 -9.32
N LEU A 167 -25.76 -18.13 -9.97
CA LEU A 167 -24.43 -18.44 -10.52
C LEU A 167 -23.40 -18.78 -9.44
N VAL A 168 -23.36 -18.05 -8.31
CA VAL A 168 -22.43 -18.37 -7.20
C VAL A 168 -22.76 -19.73 -6.59
N ALA A 169 -24.04 -20.05 -6.42
CA ALA A 169 -24.48 -21.35 -5.91
C ALA A 169 -24.10 -22.50 -6.86
N GLU A 170 -24.27 -22.30 -8.17
CA GLU A 170 -23.89 -23.29 -9.18
C GLU A 170 -22.36 -23.51 -9.23
N VAL A 171 -21.56 -22.43 -9.15
CA VAL A 171 -20.09 -22.57 -9.05
C VAL A 171 -19.71 -23.36 -7.80
N ALA A 172 -20.32 -23.06 -6.65
CA ALA A 172 -20.04 -23.77 -5.40
C ALA A 172 -20.34 -25.27 -5.52
N LYS A 173 -21.49 -25.60 -6.11
CA LYS A 173 -21.91 -26.99 -6.37
C LYS A 173 -20.92 -27.73 -7.27
N GLN A 174 -20.54 -27.15 -8.40
CA GLN A 174 -19.60 -27.81 -9.34
C GLN A 174 -18.20 -27.99 -8.76
N MET A 175 -17.74 -27.06 -7.93
CA MET A 175 -16.45 -27.21 -7.22
C MET A 175 -16.51 -28.36 -6.21
N GLU A 176 -17.59 -28.46 -5.44
CA GLU A 176 -17.79 -29.55 -4.47
C GLU A 176 -17.91 -30.92 -5.17
N GLU A 177 -18.68 -31.01 -6.26
CA GLU A 177 -18.79 -32.22 -7.08
C GLU A 177 -17.42 -32.66 -7.62
N TYR A 178 -16.60 -31.72 -8.08
CA TYR A 178 -15.25 -32.01 -8.56
C TYR A 178 -14.32 -32.50 -7.44
N GLU A 179 -14.32 -31.84 -6.29
CA GLU A 179 -13.55 -32.27 -5.12
C GLU A 179 -13.95 -33.67 -4.65
N ASN A 180 -15.24 -33.97 -4.65
CA ASN A 180 -15.77 -35.29 -4.27
C ASN A 180 -15.39 -36.37 -5.30
N ALA A 181 -15.45 -36.06 -6.59
CA ALA A 181 -15.01 -36.96 -7.66
C ALA A 181 -13.50 -37.24 -7.61
N GLN A 182 -12.70 -36.27 -7.17
CA GLN A 182 -11.25 -36.43 -7.00
C GLN A 182 -10.93 -37.33 -5.80
N LYS A 183 -11.59 -37.11 -4.66
CA LYS A 183 -11.46 -37.97 -3.46
C LYS A 183 -11.90 -39.42 -3.71
N GLY A 184 -12.90 -39.64 -4.57
CA GLY A 184 -13.35 -40.98 -4.96
C GLY A 184 -12.36 -41.74 -5.85
N LYS A 185 -11.49 -41.05 -6.61
CA LYS A 185 -10.46 -41.68 -7.45
C LYS A 185 -9.21 -42.09 -6.68
N ASP A 186 -8.92 -41.42 -5.56
CA ASP A 186 -7.77 -41.73 -4.70
C ASP A 186 -8.04 -42.93 -3.75
N ASN A 187 -9.26 -43.48 -3.76
CA ASN A 187 -9.63 -44.73 -3.07
C ASN A 187 -10.22 -45.75 -4.06
N PRO A 188 -9.42 -46.43 -4.89
CA PRO A 188 -9.89 -47.60 -5.59
C PRO A 188 -9.77 -48.82 -4.65
N SER A 189 -10.93 -49.40 -4.30
CA SER A 189 -11.13 -50.70 -3.60
C SER A 189 -11.53 -50.58 -2.13
N VAL A 190 -12.84 -50.62 -1.86
CA VAL A 190 -13.52 -51.79 -1.26
C VAL A 190 -15.01 -51.70 -1.59
N VAL A 191 -15.42 -52.22 -2.76
CA VAL A 191 -16.79 -52.77 -2.87
C VAL A 191 -16.79 -53.89 -3.91
N ALA A 192 -16.78 -55.14 -3.43
CA ALA A 192 -17.53 -56.26 -4.01
C ALA A 192 -17.23 -57.54 -3.23
N VAL A 193 -17.99 -57.81 -2.16
CA VAL A 193 -18.68 -59.10 -2.02
C VAL A 193 -19.82 -58.97 -1.01
N ASP A 194 -21.01 -59.20 -1.53
CA ASP A 194 -22.22 -59.53 -0.80
C ASP A 194 -22.06 -60.92 -0.19
N SER A 195 -22.24 -61.08 1.13
CA SER A 195 -22.60 -62.34 1.80
C SER A 195 -22.81 -62.10 3.30
N VAL A 196 -24.06 -62.32 3.72
CA VAL A 196 -24.52 -62.46 5.10
C VAL A 196 -23.66 -63.46 5.88
N SER A 197 -23.22 -63.12 7.10
CA SER A 197 -23.23 -63.99 8.30
C SER A 197 -22.64 -63.31 9.54
N TYR A 198 -23.29 -63.56 10.67
CA TYR A 198 -22.95 -63.18 12.04
C TYR A 198 -21.54 -63.62 12.46
N ALA A 199 -20.76 -62.73 13.08
CA ALA A 199 -19.91 -63.05 14.24
C ALA A 199 -19.33 -61.78 14.87
N ARG A 200 -19.74 -61.53 16.12
CA ARG A 200 -19.10 -60.65 17.07
C ARG A 200 -17.74 -61.25 17.45
N GLN A 201 -16.64 -60.55 17.20
CA GLN A 201 -15.37 -60.76 17.92
C GLN A 201 -14.47 -59.52 17.84
N ASP A 202 -14.31 -58.93 19.03
CA ASP A 202 -13.10 -58.36 19.60
C ASP A 202 -12.35 -57.25 18.86
N THR A 203 -12.68 -56.05 19.31
CA THR A 203 -11.80 -54.89 19.41
C THR A 203 -10.49 -55.22 20.14
N ALA A 204 -9.38 -54.72 19.57
CA ALA A 204 -8.12 -54.30 20.22
C ALA A 204 -6.86 -55.05 19.75
N ALA A 205 -6.30 -54.66 18.59
CA ALA A 205 -4.85 -54.76 18.34
C ALA A 205 -4.41 -54.11 17.01
N THR A 206 -4.65 -52.81 16.77
CA THR A 206 -3.99 -52.07 15.65
C THR A 206 -4.01 -50.55 15.86
N ASN A 207 -3.60 -50.05 17.04
CA ASN A 207 -3.53 -48.60 17.30
C ASN A 207 -2.13 -48.10 17.73
N THR A 208 -1.06 -48.81 17.34
CA THR A 208 0.30 -48.44 17.77
C THR A 208 1.21 -47.90 16.65
N ALA A 209 0.77 -47.89 15.38
CA ALA A 209 1.58 -47.45 14.23
C ALA A 209 1.14 -46.12 13.58
N LEU A 210 0.02 -45.53 14.02
CA LEU A 210 -0.51 -44.25 13.51
C LEU A 210 0.19 -42.96 13.99
N PRO A 211 0.89 -42.87 15.14
CA PRO A 211 1.49 -41.60 15.57
C PRO A 211 2.71 -41.18 14.74
N ASP A 212 3.44 -42.12 14.13
CA ASP A 212 4.67 -41.85 13.37
C ASP A 212 4.40 -41.11 12.05
N LEU A 213 3.33 -41.50 11.33
CA LEU A 213 2.91 -40.82 10.09
C LEU A 213 2.36 -39.41 10.35
N ALA A 214 1.67 -39.20 11.48
CA ALA A 214 1.18 -37.88 11.87
C ALA A 214 2.34 -36.94 12.24
N GLN A 215 3.31 -37.45 13.00
CA GLN A 215 4.51 -36.70 13.37
C GLN A 215 5.37 -36.35 12.15
N GLU A 216 5.50 -37.25 11.16
CA GLU A 216 6.25 -36.95 9.95
C GLU A 216 5.55 -35.91 9.06
N ARG A 217 4.21 -35.95 8.98
CA ARG A 217 3.41 -34.90 8.33
C ARG A 217 3.59 -33.55 9.01
N GLU A 218 3.66 -33.53 10.33
CA GLU A 218 3.91 -32.32 11.11
C GLU A 218 5.32 -31.77 10.86
N ARG A 219 6.36 -32.62 10.85
CA ARG A 219 7.74 -32.20 10.49
C ARG A 219 7.81 -31.65 9.07
N MET A 220 7.12 -32.25 8.11
CA MET A 220 7.04 -31.72 6.75
C MET A 220 6.32 -30.37 6.70
N ALA A 221 5.24 -30.19 7.46
CA ALA A 221 4.54 -28.91 7.57
C ALA A 221 5.44 -27.83 8.20
N GLN A 222 6.20 -28.17 9.25
CA GLN A 222 7.17 -27.27 9.89
C GLN A 222 8.30 -26.88 8.94
N ARG A 223 8.90 -27.84 8.21
CA ARG A 223 9.93 -27.56 7.18
C ARG A 223 9.41 -26.63 6.09
N ARG A 224 8.14 -26.82 5.67
CA ARG A 224 7.49 -25.94 4.69
C ARG A 224 7.29 -24.53 5.24
N LEU A 225 6.91 -24.40 6.51
CA LEU A 225 6.76 -23.11 7.19
C LEU A 225 8.10 -22.38 7.30
N GLU A 226 9.16 -23.07 7.74
CA GLU A 226 10.51 -22.51 7.88
C GLU A 226 11.08 -22.04 6.53
N LEU A 227 10.82 -22.78 5.45
CA LEU A 227 11.22 -22.37 4.10
C LEU A 227 10.47 -21.12 3.65
N MET A 228 9.18 -21.03 3.95
CA MET A 228 8.37 -19.84 3.66
C MET A 228 8.85 -18.63 4.48
N GLU A 229 9.16 -18.82 5.75
CA GLU A 229 9.70 -17.79 6.64
C GLU A 229 11.04 -17.27 6.15
N ARG A 230 12.00 -18.15 5.82
CA ARG A 230 13.28 -17.75 5.21
C ARG A 230 13.12 -17.01 3.89
N LYS A 231 12.15 -17.42 3.07
CA LYS A 231 11.87 -16.73 1.80
C LYS A 231 11.35 -15.32 2.06
N MET A 232 10.41 -15.18 2.99
CA MET A 232 9.85 -13.89 3.39
C MET A 232 10.93 -12.99 4.01
N GLU A 233 11.80 -13.53 4.86
CA GLU A 233 12.89 -12.80 5.49
C GLU A 233 13.91 -12.28 4.47
N ARG A 234 14.27 -13.10 3.48
CA ARG A 234 15.15 -12.69 2.38
C ARG A 234 14.54 -11.56 1.55
N GLU A 235 13.25 -11.66 1.23
CA GLU A 235 12.53 -10.62 0.48
C GLU A 235 12.51 -9.31 1.28
N LEU A 236 12.21 -9.38 2.57
CA LEU A 236 12.20 -8.22 3.46
C LEU A 236 13.59 -7.58 3.56
N ALA A 237 14.63 -8.39 3.69
CA ALA A 237 16.01 -7.91 3.73
C ALA A 237 16.43 -7.26 2.40
N ALA A 238 16.02 -7.81 1.26
CA ALA A 238 16.27 -7.22 -0.05
C ALA A 238 15.54 -5.88 -0.21
N GLN A 239 14.28 -5.80 0.21
CA GLN A 239 13.52 -4.55 0.18
C GLN A 239 14.14 -3.48 1.09
N LYS A 240 14.59 -3.89 2.29
CA LYS A 240 15.29 -2.99 3.23
C LYS A 240 16.57 -2.45 2.62
N ARG A 241 17.43 -3.30 2.06
CA ARG A 241 18.67 -2.86 1.37
C ARG A 241 18.38 -1.89 0.24
N HIS A 242 17.39 -2.20 -0.59
CA HIS A 242 17.00 -1.31 -1.69
C HIS A 242 16.53 0.06 -1.19
N SER A 243 15.77 0.10 -0.08
CA SER A 243 15.37 1.38 0.54
C SER A 243 16.56 2.14 1.14
N GLU A 244 17.49 1.44 1.78
CA GLU A 244 18.71 2.04 2.36
C GLU A 244 19.62 2.60 1.26
N GLU A 245 19.76 1.90 0.13
CA GLU A 245 20.53 2.38 -1.03
C GLU A 245 19.94 3.66 -1.63
N GLN A 246 18.60 3.77 -1.68
CA GLN A 246 17.94 5.00 -2.14
C GLN A 246 18.21 6.16 -1.19
N VAL A 247 18.11 5.93 0.13
CA VAL A 247 18.40 6.95 1.14
C VAL A 247 19.86 7.38 1.05
N ALA A 248 20.80 6.43 1.00
CA ALA A 248 22.23 6.73 0.88
C ALA A 248 22.55 7.53 -0.40
N ARG A 249 21.87 7.25 -1.51
CA ARG A 249 22.02 8.04 -2.75
C ARG A 249 21.51 9.47 -2.58
N LEU A 250 20.36 9.65 -1.93
CA LEU A 250 19.80 10.97 -1.64
C LEU A 250 20.68 11.77 -0.67
N GLU A 251 21.17 11.13 0.37
CA GLU A 251 22.11 11.74 1.32
C GLU A 251 23.39 12.19 0.61
N LYS A 252 23.96 11.36 -0.25
CA LYS A 252 25.15 11.73 -1.04
C LYS A 252 24.90 12.96 -1.90
N LEU A 253 23.78 13.00 -2.63
CA LEU A 253 23.41 14.15 -3.46
C LEU A 253 23.19 15.42 -2.61
N HIS A 254 22.61 15.30 -1.42
CA HIS A 254 22.41 16.42 -0.52
C HIS A 254 23.74 16.99 -0.03
N HIS A 255 24.68 16.14 0.39
CA HIS A 255 26.01 16.56 0.81
C HIS A 255 26.80 17.21 -0.34
N GLU A 256 26.74 16.66 -1.55
CA GLU A 256 27.37 17.24 -2.73
C GLU A 256 26.80 18.63 -3.04
N GLN A 257 25.47 18.79 -2.99
CA GLN A 257 24.82 20.09 -3.18
C GLN A 257 25.25 21.10 -2.11
N GLN A 258 25.27 20.71 -0.84
CA GLN A 258 25.69 21.57 0.25
C GLN A 258 27.16 22.00 0.09
N LYS A 259 28.03 21.08 -0.33
CA LYS A 259 29.44 21.37 -0.59
C LYS A 259 29.60 22.39 -1.72
N ILE A 260 28.90 22.21 -2.84
CA ILE A 260 28.92 23.15 -3.97
C ILE A 260 28.44 24.54 -3.52
N GLN A 261 27.39 24.62 -2.71
CA GLN A 261 26.92 25.91 -2.17
C GLN A 261 27.96 26.57 -1.27
N GLN A 262 28.63 25.81 -0.40
CA GLN A 262 29.70 26.33 0.45
C GLN A 262 30.91 26.81 -0.37
N GLU A 263 31.31 26.06 -1.39
CA GLU A 263 32.40 26.43 -2.30
C GLU A 263 32.07 27.72 -3.07
N GLN A 264 30.85 27.84 -3.62
CA GLN A 264 30.39 29.06 -4.29
C GLN A 264 30.38 30.27 -3.35
N HIS A 265 29.89 30.10 -2.12
CA HIS A 265 29.88 31.17 -1.12
C HIS A 265 31.31 31.59 -0.74
N ALA A 266 32.23 30.63 -0.56
CA ALA A 266 33.64 30.89 -0.27
C ALA A 266 34.33 31.65 -1.42
N GLN A 267 34.08 31.27 -2.67
CA GLN A 267 34.59 31.98 -3.86
C GLN A 267 34.06 33.41 -3.94
N LEU A 268 32.78 33.63 -3.64
CA LEU A 268 32.20 34.97 -3.61
C LEU A 268 32.89 35.84 -2.54
N LEU A 269 33.08 35.32 -1.33
CA LEU A 269 33.78 36.03 -0.26
C LEU A 269 35.24 36.36 -0.65
N ALA A 270 35.95 35.43 -1.27
CA ALA A 270 37.31 35.66 -1.75
C ALA A 270 37.36 36.76 -2.82
N THR A 271 36.39 36.77 -3.74
CA THR A 271 36.28 37.81 -4.78
C THR A 271 35.99 39.19 -4.17
N ILE A 272 35.08 39.26 -3.18
CA ILE A 272 34.78 40.49 -2.45
C ILE A 272 36.03 41.01 -1.74
N GLN A 273 36.77 40.14 -1.04
CA GLN A 273 38.02 40.53 -0.36
C GLN A 273 39.07 41.03 -1.35
N GLN A 274 39.22 40.38 -2.51
CA GLN A 274 40.12 40.84 -3.56
C GLN A 274 39.73 42.23 -4.08
N GLN A 275 38.43 42.47 -4.32
CA GLN A 275 37.93 43.78 -4.74
C GLN A 275 38.18 44.86 -3.69
N GLN A 276 37.98 44.54 -2.40
CA GLN A 276 38.28 45.45 -1.29
C GLN A 276 39.78 45.78 -1.22
N ALA A 277 40.66 44.80 -1.39
CA ALA A 277 42.11 45.02 -1.42
C ALA A 277 42.53 45.92 -2.59
N MET A 278 42.03 45.66 -3.81
CA MET A 278 42.30 46.51 -4.97
C MET A 278 41.79 47.93 -4.78
N MET A 279 40.58 48.10 -4.20
CA MET A 279 40.03 49.43 -3.89
C MET A 279 40.90 50.17 -2.87
N PHE A 280 41.40 49.46 -1.85
CA PHE A 280 42.29 50.03 -0.85
C PHE A 280 43.64 50.47 -1.42
N ASP A 281 44.22 49.68 -2.33
CA ASP A 281 45.45 50.05 -3.03
C ASP A 281 45.24 51.24 -3.96
N LEU A 282 44.08 51.31 -4.65
CA LEU A 282 43.72 52.47 -5.45
C LEU A 282 43.60 53.73 -4.59
N ILE A 283 42.91 53.66 -3.44
CA ILE A 283 42.78 54.77 -2.49
C ILE A 283 44.17 55.22 -2.00
N LYS A 284 45.08 54.29 -1.66
CA LYS A 284 46.46 54.63 -1.28
C LYS A 284 47.22 55.32 -2.40
N SER A 285 47.05 54.88 -3.65
CA SER A 285 47.74 55.49 -4.80
C SER A 285 47.24 56.91 -5.13
N LEU A 286 45.98 57.21 -4.77
CA LEU A 286 45.36 58.53 -4.97
C LEU A 286 45.50 59.44 -3.73
N ALA A 287 45.94 58.90 -2.59
CA ALA A 287 46.15 59.68 -1.38
C ALA A 287 47.36 60.61 -1.57
N PRO A 288 47.23 61.92 -1.33
CA PRO A 288 48.33 62.86 -1.49
C PRO A 288 49.45 62.52 -0.50
N THR A 289 50.68 62.40 -0.99
CA THR A 289 51.87 62.21 -0.15
C THR A 289 52.05 63.44 0.75
N PRO A 290 52.03 63.32 2.09
CA PRO A 290 52.35 64.43 2.96
C PRO A 290 53.87 64.57 3.02
N ASN A 291 54.44 65.29 2.05
CA ASN A 291 55.66 66.13 2.15
C ASN A 291 56.38 66.24 0.80
N GLN A 292 56.03 67.28 0.05
CA GLN A 292 57.00 68.03 -0.76
C GLN A 292 56.65 69.52 -0.68
N THR A 293 56.75 70.12 0.51
CA THR A 293 56.64 71.58 0.66
C THR A 293 57.49 72.11 1.82
N GLN A 294 58.61 71.46 2.13
CA GLN A 294 59.55 71.97 3.14
C GLN A 294 61.02 71.73 2.75
N GLU A 295 61.41 72.13 1.54
CA GLU A 295 62.83 72.19 1.15
C GLU A 295 63.14 73.36 0.18
N GLN A 296 62.39 74.46 0.27
CA GLN A 296 62.62 75.68 -0.55
C GLN A 296 62.47 77.00 0.22
N ALA A 297 62.73 77.00 1.53
CA ALA A 297 62.77 78.23 2.33
C ALA A 297 63.98 78.21 3.26
N GLN A 298 65.19 78.18 2.70
CA GLN A 298 66.43 78.65 3.32
C GLN A 298 67.48 78.85 2.21
N ALA A 299 67.41 80.01 1.57
CA ALA A 299 68.48 80.66 0.83
C ALA A 299 68.49 82.12 1.26
#